data_AF-A0A7W7W8N5-F1
#
_entry.id   AF-A0A7W7W8N5-F1
#
_cell.length_a   1.000
_cell.length_b   1.000
_cell.length_c   1.000
_cell.angle_alpha   90.00
_cell.angle_beta   90.00
_cell.angle_gamma   90.00
#
_symmetry.space_group_name_H-M   'P 1'
#
loop_
_entity.id
_entity.type
_entity.pdbx_description
1 polymer ?
#
loop_
_entity_poly.entity_id
_entity_poly.type
_entity_poly.pdbx_seq_one_letter_code
_entity_poly.pdbx_strand_id
1 'polypeptide(L)'
;MFALPEPRRTQRRPVLALAVAVLTLGAQGATAPAAHAAPLATANAVEGPPQGNVVIEWNRTLLNVVRTPHAQPATIHPTRSFAIMSAAVYDAVNAISRAHPLYGTGFTAPQDASRPAAAATAAHDTLTALYPARKPGLDQQLATDLTGIPDGRAKQEGIRVGAQAAHAILAMRAHDGADATPPPYTGTGKPGDYRPTPPAFDPPVFTHWGKVTPFVLHAGHQFRPAAPPALASPVYAAAINEVKTIGAAHSTTRTAEQTTIAKLWGAPIQNYWYTIGQQVALARHSDLDQSADLFALLNLTVADATIGVYNAKYHYRLWRPITAIRLAAGNPQIKPDPAWTPLVTTPPDPSYPGMHSAISTAAATVLAGFYGDRNVFTLTSPTASGVTETYTNFSAAATEAGLSRIWAGVHTRMDHQAGNKLGTTIGHYALSQLKLTPATPDSPTAKTPAGGGPAAGVTVTVAVRDSKLGKILTDGQGRTLYLFETDKGTKSTCYGACASAWPPLVTTGRPQAGSGASSALLGTTARTDHTTEVTYNGHPLYYYVGDTKPGDTSGQGLDSFGAKWYVLNPKGNKIDTG
;
A
#
# COMPACT_ATOMS: atom_id res chain seq x y z
N MET A 1 -14.57 21.71 -17.92
CA MET A 1 -14.46 21.79 -16.45
C MET A 1 -15.45 20.81 -15.85
N PHE A 2 -14.99 19.63 -15.44
CA PHE A 2 -15.79 18.69 -14.65
C PHE A 2 -14.99 18.38 -13.39
N ALA A 3 -15.47 18.87 -12.24
CA ALA A 3 -14.92 18.54 -10.94
C ALA A 3 -15.35 17.11 -10.59
N LEU A 4 -14.39 16.23 -10.34
CA LEU A 4 -14.66 14.92 -9.73
C LEU A 4 -15.05 15.11 -8.26
N PRO A 5 -15.98 14.32 -7.72
CA PRO A 5 -16.42 14.47 -6.33
C PRO A 5 -15.33 14.00 -5.35
N GLU A 6 -15.16 14.76 -4.26
CA GLU A 6 -14.24 14.45 -3.16
C GLU A 6 -14.65 13.18 -2.39
N PRO A 7 -13.69 12.37 -1.89
CA PRO A 7 -13.97 11.22 -1.03
C PRO A 7 -14.56 11.68 0.31
N ARG A 8 -15.77 11.24 0.65
CA ARG A 8 -16.41 11.58 1.94
C ARG A 8 -15.77 10.80 3.10
N ARG A 9 -15.03 11.50 3.95
CA ARG A 9 -14.60 11.07 5.31
C ARG A 9 -15.72 11.28 6.34
N THR A 10 -15.67 10.53 7.43
CA THR A 10 -16.43 10.80 8.66
C THR A 10 -15.87 12.04 9.38
N GLN A 11 -16.74 12.86 9.95
CA GLN A 11 -16.42 14.17 10.52
C GLN A 11 -15.35 14.13 11.63
N ARG A 12 -14.44 15.12 11.58
CA ARG A 12 -13.50 15.50 12.65
C ARG A 12 -14.29 15.89 13.91
N ARG A 13 -13.99 15.26 15.06
CA ARG A 13 -14.42 15.75 16.39
C ARG A 13 -13.21 16.37 17.10
N PRO A 14 -13.21 17.67 17.44
CA PRO A 14 -12.20 18.24 18.33
C PRO A 14 -12.51 17.80 19.77
N VAL A 15 -11.51 17.27 20.48
CA VAL A 15 -11.58 17.11 21.93
C VAL A 15 -11.18 18.44 22.54
N LEU A 16 -12.15 19.16 23.12
CA LEU A 16 -11.91 20.38 23.89
C LEU A 16 -11.20 20.02 25.20
N ALA A 17 -9.98 20.49 25.40
CA ALA A 17 -9.34 20.51 26.71
C ALA A 17 -9.84 21.74 27.48
N LEU A 18 -10.50 21.53 28.62
CA LEU A 18 -10.86 22.60 29.56
C LEU A 18 -9.58 23.15 30.20
N ALA A 19 -9.21 24.40 29.88
CA ALA A 19 -8.18 25.13 30.60
C ALA A 19 -8.80 25.78 31.84
N VAL A 20 -8.41 25.32 33.04
CA VAL A 20 -8.71 26.02 34.29
C VAL A 20 -7.64 27.12 34.46
N ALA A 21 -8.07 28.37 34.39
CA ALA A 21 -7.24 29.53 34.68
C ALA A 21 -7.04 29.67 36.20
N VAL A 22 -5.79 29.65 36.66
CA VAL A 22 -5.42 30.13 37.99
C VAL A 22 -4.63 31.42 37.82
N LEU A 23 -5.20 32.51 38.32
CA LEU A 23 -4.60 33.83 38.44
C LEU A 23 -3.59 33.83 39.59
N THR A 24 -2.33 34.20 39.33
CA THR A 24 -1.48 34.86 40.32
C THR A 24 -0.64 35.96 39.64
N LEU A 25 -0.66 37.14 40.26
CA LEU A 25 0.11 38.33 39.86
C LEU A 25 1.56 38.25 40.37
N GLY A 26 2.49 38.76 39.54
CA GLY A 26 3.53 39.72 39.97
C GLY A 26 4.91 39.18 40.39
N ALA A 27 5.92 39.47 39.56
CA ALA A 27 7.09 40.31 39.87
C ALA A 27 8.41 39.84 39.19
N GLN A 28 9.25 40.84 38.91
CA GLN A 28 10.40 40.91 38.01
C GLN A 28 11.63 40.05 38.40
N GLY A 29 12.53 39.83 37.43
CA GLY A 29 13.96 39.65 37.70
C GLY A 29 14.64 38.55 36.89
N ALA A 30 15.42 38.93 35.88
CA ALA A 30 16.24 38.03 35.08
C ALA A 30 17.44 37.49 35.86
N THR A 31 17.65 36.17 35.84
CA THR A 31 18.97 35.50 35.82
C THR A 31 18.78 34.07 35.29
N ALA A 32 19.62 33.63 34.35
CA ALA A 32 19.76 32.21 34.03
C ALA A 32 20.79 31.58 34.97
N PRO A 33 20.54 30.35 35.46
CA PRO A 33 21.55 29.33 35.26
C PRO A 33 20.98 27.93 34.92
N ALA A 34 21.91 27.04 34.61
CA ALA A 34 21.76 25.73 34.00
C ALA A 34 20.91 24.69 34.77
N ALA A 35 20.37 23.77 33.98
CA ALA A 35 20.08 22.35 34.23
C ALA A 35 19.54 21.97 35.62
N HIS A 36 18.26 21.60 35.67
CA HIS A 36 17.75 20.57 36.59
C HIS A 36 16.78 19.66 35.84
N ALA A 37 17.17 18.39 35.74
CA ALA A 37 16.25 17.29 35.44
C ALA A 37 15.20 17.21 36.57
N ALA A 38 13.94 17.01 36.19
CA ALA A 38 12.85 16.68 37.10
C ALA A 38 11.81 15.81 36.36
N PRO A 39 11.08 14.94 37.08
CA PRO A 39 10.86 13.57 36.66
C PRO A 39 9.44 13.25 36.17
N LEU A 40 9.35 12.12 35.44
CA LEU A 40 8.22 11.19 35.33
C LEU A 40 6.81 11.77 35.53
N ALA A 41 6.16 12.13 34.41
CA ALA A 41 4.71 12.03 34.31
C ALA A 41 4.38 10.61 33.82
N THR A 42 3.79 9.83 34.72
CA THR A 42 3.32 8.46 34.53
C THR A 42 2.51 8.31 33.25
N ALA A 43 3.06 7.56 32.29
CA ALA A 43 2.31 7.03 31.17
C ALA A 43 1.16 6.21 31.73
N ASN A 44 -0.08 6.55 31.36
CA ASN A 44 -1.19 5.64 31.50
C ASN A 44 -0.83 4.38 30.73
N ALA A 45 -0.60 3.30 31.47
CA ALA A 45 -0.44 1.97 30.95
C ALA A 45 -1.73 1.61 30.20
N VAL A 46 -1.69 1.76 28.87
CA VAL A 46 -2.53 0.96 28.00
C VAL A 46 -1.98 -0.45 28.16
N GLU A 47 -2.75 -1.35 28.76
CA GLU A 47 -2.43 -2.77 28.83
C GLU A 47 -1.95 -3.23 27.45
N GLY A 48 -0.69 -3.67 27.38
CA GLY A 48 -0.10 -4.19 26.15
C GLY A 48 -0.81 -5.49 25.75
N PRO A 49 -0.87 -5.82 24.44
CA PRO A 49 -1.39 -7.11 24.00
C PRO A 49 -0.56 -8.27 24.58
N PRO A 50 -1.18 -9.44 24.81
CA PRO A 50 -0.52 -10.62 25.40
C PRO A 50 0.67 -11.04 24.54
N GLN A 51 1.79 -11.45 25.19
CA GLN A 51 3.08 -11.87 24.60
C GLN A 51 3.15 -11.68 23.07
N GLY A 52 3.58 -10.48 22.67
CA GLY A 52 3.41 -9.96 21.31
C GLY A 52 4.01 -10.85 20.22
N ASN A 53 3.41 -10.78 19.04
CA ASN A 53 3.91 -11.44 17.84
C ASN A 53 5.32 -10.93 17.51
N VAL A 54 6.34 -11.77 17.75
CA VAL A 54 7.75 -11.41 17.60
C VAL A 54 8.09 -10.85 16.22
N VAL A 55 7.44 -11.34 15.16
CA VAL A 55 7.66 -10.85 13.79
C VAL A 55 7.21 -9.39 13.66
N ILE A 56 6.06 -9.03 14.23
CA ILE A 56 5.55 -7.65 14.23
C ILE A 56 6.47 -6.74 15.04
N GLU A 57 6.94 -7.20 16.20
CA GLU A 57 7.82 -6.42 17.07
C GLU A 57 9.19 -6.15 16.42
N TRP A 58 9.80 -7.13 15.75
CA TRP A 58 11.05 -6.89 15.01
C TRP A 58 10.86 -5.96 13.80
N ASN A 59 9.72 -6.00 13.12
CA ASN A 59 9.38 -5.01 12.08
C ASN A 59 9.22 -3.59 12.67
N ARG A 60 8.66 -3.45 13.87
CA ARG A 60 8.59 -2.18 14.62
C ARG A 60 9.97 -1.69 15.02
N THR A 61 10.82 -2.57 15.51
CA THR A 61 12.21 -2.27 15.87
C THR A 61 12.99 -1.74 14.68
N LEU A 62 12.94 -2.42 13.52
CA LEU A 62 13.57 -1.91 12.31
C LEU A 62 12.99 -0.54 11.89
N LEU A 63 11.67 -0.36 11.98
CA LEU A 63 11.05 0.92 11.66
C LEU A 63 11.54 2.06 12.57
N ASN A 64 11.74 1.78 13.86
CA ASN A 64 12.30 2.73 14.83
C ASN A 64 13.77 3.05 14.54
N VAL A 65 14.56 2.04 14.15
CA VAL A 65 15.95 2.23 13.71
C VAL A 65 16.00 3.19 12.52
N VAL A 66 15.23 2.94 11.46
CA VAL A 66 15.31 3.76 10.23
C VAL A 66 14.65 5.14 10.36
N ARG A 67 13.81 5.35 11.38
CA ARG A 67 13.23 6.67 11.73
C ARG A 67 14.13 7.51 12.62
N THR A 68 15.14 6.91 13.26
CA THR A 68 16.01 7.66 14.15
C THR A 68 16.91 8.59 13.33
N PRO A 69 16.90 9.91 13.60
CA PRO A 69 17.78 10.85 12.91
C PRO A 69 19.24 10.37 12.94
N HIS A 70 19.93 10.48 11.81
CA HIS A 70 21.33 10.08 11.63
C HIS A 70 21.66 8.60 11.84
N ALA A 71 20.68 7.74 12.19
CA ALA A 71 20.93 6.30 12.31
C ALA A 71 21.23 5.66 10.95
N GLN A 72 20.67 6.23 9.89
CA GLN A 72 20.94 5.96 8.48
C GLN A 72 20.58 7.20 7.65
N PRO A 73 21.15 7.41 6.46
CA PRO A 73 20.71 8.49 5.59
C PRO A 73 19.22 8.26 5.21
N ALA A 74 18.41 9.33 5.25
CA ALA A 74 16.99 9.31 4.85
C ALA A 74 16.87 8.96 3.36
N THR A 75 16.76 7.67 3.08
CA THR A 75 17.00 7.09 1.76
C THR A 75 16.04 5.95 1.47
N ILE A 76 16.31 5.25 0.39
CA ILE A 76 15.57 4.08 -0.08
C ILE A 76 16.23 2.75 0.32
N HIS A 77 17.44 2.78 0.92
CA HIS A 77 18.11 1.61 1.50
C HIS A 77 17.26 0.84 2.52
N PRO A 78 16.43 1.50 3.38
CA PRO A 78 15.51 0.77 4.26
C PRO A 78 14.60 -0.22 3.54
N THR A 79 14.24 0.00 2.26
CA THR A 79 13.41 -0.96 1.51
C THR A 79 14.10 -2.31 1.38
N ARG A 80 15.42 -2.31 1.12
CA ARG A 80 16.26 -3.50 1.10
C ARG A 80 16.39 -4.11 2.49
N SER A 81 16.63 -3.31 3.54
CA SER A 81 16.81 -3.84 4.90
C SER A 81 15.58 -4.58 5.41
N PHE A 82 14.37 -4.03 5.17
CA PHE A 82 13.12 -4.70 5.50
C PHE A 82 12.94 -6.00 4.71
N ALA A 83 13.27 -6.01 3.42
CA ALA A 83 13.19 -7.21 2.60
C ALA A 83 14.15 -8.33 3.07
N ILE A 84 15.40 -8.00 3.43
CA ILE A 84 16.39 -8.97 3.95
C ILE A 84 15.90 -9.56 5.28
N MET A 85 15.49 -8.72 6.23
CA MET A 85 15.00 -9.18 7.53
C MET A 85 13.76 -10.08 7.36
N SER A 86 12.81 -9.66 6.53
CA SER A 86 11.59 -10.44 6.33
C SER A 86 11.83 -11.76 5.59
N ALA A 87 12.74 -11.82 4.63
CA ALA A 87 13.14 -13.08 4.00
C ALA A 87 13.81 -14.04 5.00
N ALA A 88 14.71 -13.54 5.86
CA ALA A 88 15.37 -14.36 6.87
C ALA A 88 14.38 -14.92 7.91
N VAL A 89 13.45 -14.07 8.39
CA VAL A 89 12.40 -14.51 9.31
C VAL A 89 11.46 -15.52 8.65
N TYR A 90 11.06 -15.26 7.41
CA TYR A 90 10.21 -16.15 6.63
C TYR A 90 10.84 -17.54 6.47
N ASP A 91 12.12 -17.60 6.06
CA ASP A 91 12.84 -18.87 5.90
C ASP A 91 13.00 -19.59 7.23
N ALA A 92 13.31 -18.88 8.31
CA ALA A 92 13.46 -19.46 9.64
C ALA A 92 12.16 -20.12 10.12
N VAL A 93 11.02 -19.47 9.89
CA VAL A 93 9.70 -19.98 10.28
C VAL A 93 9.27 -21.14 9.37
N ASN A 94 9.36 -20.96 8.05
CA ASN A 94 8.89 -21.95 7.08
C ASN A 94 9.79 -23.19 6.98
N ALA A 95 11.08 -23.10 7.35
CA ALA A 95 11.93 -24.29 7.47
C ALA A 95 11.42 -25.26 8.56
N ILE A 96 10.81 -24.72 9.62
CA ILE A 96 10.26 -25.48 10.74
C ILE A 96 8.82 -25.90 10.44
N SER A 97 7.95 -24.96 10.05
CA SER A 97 6.53 -25.21 9.83
C SER A 97 6.26 -26.06 8.59
N ARG A 98 7.12 -25.91 7.56
CA ARG A 98 6.95 -26.51 6.22
C ARG A 98 5.65 -26.11 5.53
N ALA A 99 5.05 -25.00 5.94
CA ALA A 99 3.82 -24.49 5.33
C ALA A 99 4.07 -24.02 3.89
N HIS A 100 5.22 -23.39 3.66
CA HIS A 100 5.59 -22.85 2.35
C HIS A 100 7.05 -23.18 1.96
N PRO A 101 7.38 -23.16 0.65
CA PRO A 101 8.75 -23.24 0.19
C PRO A 101 9.60 -22.08 0.74
N LEU A 102 10.89 -22.33 0.99
CA LEU A 102 11.80 -21.28 1.42
C LEU A 102 12.05 -20.28 0.29
N TYR A 103 12.21 -19.01 0.66
CA TYR A 103 12.62 -17.94 -0.23
C TYR A 103 14.10 -18.11 -0.63
N GLY A 104 14.96 -18.40 0.35
CA GLY A 104 16.38 -18.63 0.16
C GLY A 104 16.73 -20.06 -0.26
N THR A 105 18.03 -20.39 -0.21
CA THR A 105 18.49 -21.75 -0.46
C THR A 105 17.97 -22.73 0.58
N GLY A 106 17.60 -23.94 0.15
CA GLY A 106 17.05 -24.98 1.01
C GLY A 106 17.99 -25.39 2.15
N PHE A 107 17.48 -25.36 3.38
CA PHE A 107 18.07 -26.05 4.52
C PHE A 107 16.98 -26.76 5.33
N THR A 108 17.36 -27.79 6.08
CA THR A 108 16.42 -28.58 6.89
C THR A 108 16.42 -28.12 8.33
N ALA A 109 15.22 -27.95 8.91
CA ALA A 109 15.04 -27.70 10.34
C ALA A 109 14.26 -28.84 11.03
N PRO A 110 14.54 -29.11 12.31
CA PRO A 110 13.69 -29.97 13.14
C PRO A 110 12.29 -29.34 13.29
N GLN A 111 11.23 -30.15 13.14
CA GLN A 111 9.84 -29.65 13.27
C GLN A 111 9.46 -29.27 14.71
N ASP A 112 10.22 -29.76 15.69
CA ASP A 112 10.09 -29.43 17.11
C ASP A 112 10.89 -28.19 17.52
N ALA A 113 11.62 -27.56 16.59
CA ALA A 113 12.31 -26.31 16.87
C ALA A 113 11.32 -25.16 17.18
N SER A 114 11.72 -24.26 18.09
CA SER A 114 10.89 -23.13 18.48
C SER A 114 10.85 -22.07 17.38
N ARG A 115 9.71 -21.95 16.70
CA ARG A 115 9.45 -20.90 15.69
C ARG A 115 9.63 -19.47 16.23
N PRO A 116 9.15 -19.12 17.44
CA PRO A 116 9.44 -17.81 18.03
C PRO A 116 10.94 -17.54 18.22
N ALA A 117 11.71 -18.53 18.70
CA ALA A 117 13.16 -18.37 18.85
C ALA A 117 13.87 -18.20 17.50
N ALA A 118 13.41 -18.94 16.48
CA ALA A 118 13.94 -18.85 15.13
C ALA A 118 13.65 -17.49 14.48
N ALA A 119 12.41 -17.00 14.57
CA ALA A 119 12.03 -15.69 14.06
C ALA A 119 12.79 -14.55 14.76
N ALA A 120 12.88 -14.58 16.10
CA ALA A 120 13.62 -13.57 16.87
C ALA A 120 15.10 -13.54 16.51
N THR A 121 15.75 -14.72 16.45
CA THR A 121 17.18 -14.82 16.14
C THR A 121 17.46 -14.41 14.70
N ALA A 122 16.62 -14.81 13.73
CA ALA A 122 16.78 -14.43 12.34
C ALA A 122 16.69 -12.91 12.14
N ALA A 123 15.71 -12.27 12.79
CA ALA A 123 15.57 -10.82 12.78
C ALA A 123 16.77 -10.14 13.44
N HIS A 124 17.13 -10.57 14.65
CA HIS A 124 18.26 -10.04 15.39
C HIS A 124 19.57 -10.07 14.59
N ASP A 125 19.96 -11.24 14.09
CA ASP A 125 21.25 -11.42 13.42
C ASP A 125 21.30 -10.63 12.11
N THR A 126 20.18 -10.58 11.40
CA THR A 126 20.04 -9.72 10.21
C THR A 126 20.22 -8.24 10.56
N LEU A 127 19.53 -7.75 11.59
CA LEU A 127 19.60 -6.34 11.96
C LEU A 127 20.94 -5.95 12.57
N THR A 128 21.59 -6.83 13.32
CA THR A 128 22.93 -6.59 13.86
C THR A 128 23.96 -6.51 12.75
N ALA A 129 23.83 -7.32 11.69
CA ALA A 129 24.70 -7.23 10.51
C ALA A 129 24.47 -5.92 9.72
N LEU A 130 23.22 -5.51 9.53
CA LEU A 130 22.87 -4.31 8.76
C LEU A 130 23.08 -3.01 9.55
N TYR A 131 22.95 -3.05 10.88
CA TYR A 131 22.99 -1.90 11.78
C TYR A 131 23.86 -2.16 13.02
N PRO A 132 25.18 -2.37 12.85
CA PRO A 132 26.07 -2.75 13.95
C PRO A 132 26.08 -1.75 15.11
N ALA A 133 25.89 -0.46 14.83
CA ALA A 133 25.78 0.59 15.86
C ALA A 133 24.53 0.46 16.76
N ARG A 134 23.55 -0.38 16.40
CA ARG A 134 22.33 -0.64 17.17
C ARG A 134 22.35 -1.94 17.94
N LYS A 135 23.42 -2.75 17.77
CA LYS A 135 23.58 -4.06 18.38
C LYS A 135 23.21 -4.10 19.87
N PRO A 136 23.63 -3.16 20.75
CA PRO A 136 23.28 -3.25 22.17
C PRO A 136 21.76 -3.29 22.45
N GLY A 137 20.98 -2.51 21.71
CA GLY A 137 19.51 -2.52 21.85
C GLY A 137 18.87 -3.76 21.22
N LEU A 138 19.45 -4.27 20.13
CA LEU A 138 18.98 -5.49 19.48
C LEU A 138 19.26 -6.73 20.36
N ASP A 139 20.44 -6.80 20.98
CA ASP A 139 20.83 -7.86 21.93
C ASP A 139 19.84 -7.91 23.10
N GLN A 140 19.46 -6.74 23.64
CA GLN A 140 18.49 -6.64 24.73
C GLN A 140 17.09 -7.13 24.33
N GLN A 141 16.63 -6.79 23.11
CA GLN A 141 15.36 -7.29 22.60
C GLN A 141 15.38 -8.81 22.43
N LEU A 142 16.43 -9.36 21.81
CA LEU A 142 16.57 -10.81 21.63
C LEU A 142 16.60 -11.54 22.99
N ALA A 143 17.36 -11.04 23.96
CA ALA A 143 17.39 -11.62 25.31
C ALA A 143 16.01 -11.65 25.96
N THR A 144 15.22 -10.59 25.77
CA THR A 144 13.84 -10.49 26.26
C THR A 144 12.94 -11.53 25.58
N ASP A 145 12.99 -11.61 24.25
CA ASP A 145 12.19 -12.55 23.46
C ASP A 145 12.51 -14.01 23.84
N LEU A 146 13.79 -14.34 24.03
CA LEU A 146 14.22 -15.69 24.40
C LEU A 146 13.87 -16.05 25.85
N THR A 147 13.78 -15.09 26.77
CA THR A 147 13.39 -15.36 28.17
C THR A 147 11.96 -15.92 28.26
N GLY A 148 11.07 -15.51 27.36
CA GLY A 148 9.70 -16.02 27.28
C GLY A 148 9.56 -17.46 26.74
N ILE A 149 10.65 -18.09 26.29
CA ILE A 149 10.64 -19.41 25.65
C ILE A 149 11.26 -20.44 26.60
N PRO A 150 10.58 -21.56 26.90
CA PRO A 150 11.10 -22.62 27.76
C PRO A 150 12.48 -23.11 27.31
N ASP A 151 13.39 -23.26 28.27
CA ASP A 151 14.71 -23.80 27.99
C ASP A 151 14.63 -25.27 27.56
N GLY A 152 15.50 -25.65 26.62
CA GLY A 152 15.59 -27.01 26.11
C GLY A 152 15.95 -27.05 24.63
N ARG A 153 15.93 -28.27 24.08
CA ARG A 153 16.30 -28.56 22.70
C ARG A 153 15.53 -27.72 21.68
N ALA A 154 14.21 -27.58 21.84
CA ALA A 154 13.37 -26.81 20.92
C ALA A 154 13.85 -25.36 20.77
N LYS A 155 14.18 -24.70 21.89
CA LYS A 155 14.72 -23.32 21.91
C LYS A 155 16.09 -23.24 21.25
N GLN A 156 16.99 -24.16 21.58
CA GLN A 156 18.35 -24.22 21.00
C GLN A 156 18.31 -24.43 19.49
N GLU A 157 17.48 -25.35 19.01
CA GLU A 157 17.29 -25.59 17.57
C GLU A 157 16.64 -24.40 16.88
N GLY A 158 15.68 -23.72 17.53
CA GLY A 158 15.09 -22.48 17.01
C GLY A 158 16.15 -21.39 16.80
N ILE A 159 17.00 -21.15 17.80
CA ILE A 159 18.11 -20.19 17.69
C ILE A 159 19.04 -20.56 16.53
N ARG A 160 19.44 -21.84 16.43
CA ARG A 160 20.32 -22.32 15.36
C ARG A 160 19.70 -22.11 13.97
N VAL A 161 18.41 -22.40 13.82
CA VAL A 161 17.65 -22.22 12.56
C VAL A 161 17.57 -20.74 12.19
N GLY A 162 17.27 -19.87 13.15
CA GLY A 162 17.19 -18.43 12.91
C GLY A 162 18.52 -17.83 12.44
N ALA A 163 19.62 -18.20 13.11
CA ALA A 163 20.97 -17.77 12.73
C ALA A 163 21.36 -18.27 11.32
N GLN A 164 21.00 -19.53 11.01
CA GLN A 164 21.26 -20.11 9.68
C GLN A 164 20.50 -19.37 8.57
N ALA A 165 19.22 -19.04 8.79
CA ALA A 165 18.42 -18.29 7.83
C ALA A 165 18.96 -16.87 7.61
N ALA A 166 19.28 -16.15 8.69
CA ALA A 166 19.88 -14.82 8.61
C ALA A 166 21.19 -14.82 7.82
N HIS A 167 22.09 -15.75 8.14
CA HIS A 167 23.36 -15.90 7.43
C HIS A 167 23.16 -16.20 5.94
N ALA A 168 22.26 -17.13 5.59
CA ALA A 168 22.00 -17.49 4.20
C ALA A 168 21.45 -16.31 3.38
N ILE A 169 20.48 -15.57 3.94
CA ILE A 169 19.90 -14.40 3.25
C ILE A 169 20.90 -13.25 3.16
N LEU A 170 21.66 -12.94 4.22
CA LEU A 170 22.71 -11.93 4.17
C LEU A 170 23.77 -12.27 3.11
N ALA A 171 24.21 -13.52 3.05
CA ALA A 171 25.18 -13.99 2.05
C ALA A 171 24.62 -13.86 0.62
N MET A 172 23.36 -14.25 0.40
CA MET A 172 22.67 -14.07 -0.88
C MET A 172 22.65 -12.60 -1.32
N ARG A 173 22.58 -11.66 -0.36
CA ARG A 173 22.43 -10.23 -0.63
C ARG A 173 23.73 -9.43 -0.55
N ALA A 174 24.85 -10.04 -0.17
CA ALA A 174 26.14 -9.37 0.02
C ALA A 174 26.67 -8.62 -1.22
N HIS A 175 26.31 -9.09 -2.42
CA HIS A 175 26.77 -8.52 -3.69
C HIS A 175 25.60 -8.15 -4.62
N ASP A 176 24.45 -7.81 -4.05
CA ASP A 176 23.25 -7.48 -4.82
C ASP A 176 23.31 -6.12 -5.53
N GLY A 177 24.41 -5.37 -5.37
CA GLY A 177 24.63 -4.09 -6.02
C GLY A 177 24.10 -2.88 -5.25
N ALA A 178 23.49 -3.05 -4.07
CA ALA A 178 23.00 -1.92 -3.27
C ALA A 178 24.12 -1.01 -2.77
N ASP A 179 25.26 -1.59 -2.38
CA ASP A 179 26.43 -0.86 -1.87
C ASP A 179 27.37 -0.38 -3.00
N ALA A 180 26.99 -0.56 -4.26
CA ALA A 180 27.79 -0.08 -5.39
C ALA A 180 27.85 1.45 -5.39
N THR A 181 29.02 2.01 -5.73
CA THR A 181 29.16 3.45 -5.93
C THR A 181 28.21 3.91 -7.04
N PRO A 182 27.29 4.85 -6.77
CA PRO A 182 26.37 5.35 -7.78
C PRO A 182 27.15 5.95 -8.96
N PRO A 183 26.88 5.57 -10.22
CA PRO A 183 27.54 6.19 -11.35
C PRO A 183 27.19 7.69 -11.42
N PRO A 184 28.12 8.55 -11.84
CA PRO A 184 27.83 9.96 -12.00
C PRO A 184 26.71 10.16 -13.01
N TYR A 185 25.77 11.05 -12.69
CA TYR A 185 24.72 11.44 -13.61
C TYR A 185 25.18 12.62 -14.46
N THR A 186 25.36 12.39 -15.76
CA THR A 186 25.70 13.45 -16.73
C THR A 186 24.47 13.82 -17.54
N GLY A 187 23.81 14.94 -17.23
CA GLY A 187 22.68 15.45 -18.01
C GLY A 187 23.06 15.70 -19.47
N THR A 188 22.16 15.46 -20.44
CA THR A 188 22.48 15.74 -21.85
C THR A 188 22.24 17.20 -22.26
N GLY A 189 21.63 18.00 -21.37
CA GLY A 189 21.26 19.39 -21.64
C GLY A 189 20.01 19.56 -22.52
N LYS A 190 19.50 18.48 -23.12
CA LYS A 190 18.31 18.51 -23.98
C LYS A 190 17.03 18.87 -23.20
N PRO A 191 16.03 19.50 -23.83
CA PRO A 191 14.70 19.64 -23.23
C PRO A 191 14.15 18.28 -22.80
N GLY A 192 13.54 18.22 -21.61
CA GLY A 192 13.03 16.97 -21.03
C GLY A 192 14.00 16.27 -20.09
N ASP A 193 15.31 16.46 -20.26
CA ASP A 193 16.29 15.81 -19.39
C ASP A 193 16.33 16.42 -18.00
N TYR A 194 16.35 15.52 -17.01
CA TYR A 194 16.47 15.84 -15.61
C TYR A 194 17.75 16.65 -15.36
N ARG A 195 17.56 17.67 -14.53
CA ARG A 195 18.61 18.55 -14.04
C ARG A 195 18.34 18.80 -12.55
N PRO A 196 19.39 18.98 -11.73
CA PRO A 196 19.23 19.40 -10.35
C PRO A 196 18.33 20.62 -10.24
N THR A 197 17.52 20.66 -9.18
CA THR A 197 16.48 21.68 -8.99
C THR A 197 16.79 22.58 -7.79
N PRO A 198 16.35 23.85 -7.81
CA PRO A 198 16.51 24.73 -6.66
C PRO A 198 15.78 24.19 -5.41
N PRO A 199 16.14 24.66 -4.20
CA PRO A 199 17.12 25.72 -3.94
C PRO A 199 18.59 25.25 -3.96
N ALA A 200 18.86 24.00 -3.58
CA ALA A 200 20.21 23.51 -3.35
C ALA A 200 20.90 22.94 -4.60
N PHE A 201 20.14 22.55 -5.62
CA PHE A 201 20.68 21.86 -6.81
C PHE A 201 21.48 20.59 -6.44
N ASP A 202 20.95 19.82 -5.48
CA ASP A 202 21.59 18.62 -4.97
C ASP A 202 21.90 17.61 -6.09
N PRO A 203 23.02 16.86 -5.98
CA PRO A 203 23.37 15.82 -6.95
C PRO A 203 22.29 14.74 -7.06
N PRO A 204 22.09 14.15 -8.25
CA PRO A 204 21.10 13.10 -8.44
C PRO A 204 21.39 11.86 -7.59
N VAL A 205 20.39 11.35 -6.88
CA VAL A 205 20.57 10.25 -5.90
C VAL A 205 20.11 8.88 -6.44
N PHE A 206 20.73 7.80 -5.95
CA PHE A 206 20.32 6.42 -6.25
C PHE A 206 20.40 6.05 -7.76
N THR A 207 21.37 6.61 -8.48
CA THR A 207 21.56 6.40 -9.93
C THR A 207 21.82 4.95 -10.32
N HIS A 208 22.30 4.12 -9.38
CA HIS A 208 22.52 2.69 -9.57
C HIS A 208 21.35 1.82 -9.12
N TRP A 209 20.37 2.34 -8.38
CA TRP A 209 19.44 1.50 -7.63
C TRP A 209 18.55 0.61 -8.51
N GLY A 210 18.29 1.04 -9.74
CA GLY A 210 17.61 0.23 -10.75
C GLY A 210 18.38 -1.00 -11.25
N LYS A 211 19.62 -1.20 -10.80
CA LYS A 211 20.50 -2.35 -11.06
C LYS A 211 20.69 -3.25 -9.84
N VAL A 212 20.12 -2.89 -8.69
CA VAL A 212 20.12 -3.79 -7.53
C VAL A 212 19.40 -5.08 -7.93
N THR A 213 19.99 -6.22 -7.59
CA THR A 213 19.40 -7.54 -7.85
C THR A 213 18.03 -7.57 -7.18
N PRO A 214 16.93 -7.80 -7.90
CA PRO A 214 15.62 -7.82 -7.24
C PRO A 214 15.44 -9.01 -6.30
N PHE A 215 14.34 -9.02 -5.55
CA PHE A 215 13.98 -10.08 -4.62
C PHE A 215 13.01 -11.09 -5.25
N VAL A 216 11.98 -10.60 -5.94
CA VAL A 216 10.93 -11.39 -6.60
C VAL A 216 11.00 -11.21 -8.12
N LEU A 217 11.29 -10.00 -8.60
CA LEU A 217 11.47 -9.71 -10.02
C LEU A 217 12.73 -10.40 -10.57
N HIS A 218 12.74 -10.67 -11.87
CA HIS A 218 13.93 -11.16 -12.57
C HIS A 218 14.94 -10.05 -12.86
N ALA A 219 14.46 -8.82 -13.09
CA ALA A 219 15.29 -7.66 -13.32
C ALA A 219 14.54 -6.36 -13.00
N GLY A 220 15.27 -5.31 -12.64
CA GLY A 220 14.66 -4.00 -12.36
C GLY A 220 13.90 -3.37 -13.53
N HIS A 221 14.13 -3.83 -14.76
CA HIS A 221 13.42 -3.35 -15.95
C HIS A 221 12.23 -4.22 -16.37
N GLN A 222 11.95 -5.32 -15.67
CA GLN A 222 10.94 -6.31 -16.05
C GLN A 222 9.56 -5.70 -16.35
N PHE A 223 9.14 -4.73 -15.55
CA PHE A 223 7.85 -4.04 -15.70
C PHE A 223 7.98 -2.54 -15.96
N ARG A 224 9.11 -2.11 -16.55
CA ARG A 224 9.32 -0.70 -16.86
C ARG A 224 8.10 -0.14 -17.62
N PRO A 225 7.48 0.97 -17.15
CA PRO A 225 6.29 1.52 -17.79
C PRO A 225 6.61 1.98 -19.21
N ALA A 226 5.59 2.27 -20.03
CA ALA A 226 5.79 2.89 -21.33
C ALA A 226 6.51 4.25 -21.18
N ALA A 227 7.09 4.76 -22.28
CA ALA A 227 7.74 6.06 -22.27
C ALA A 227 6.74 7.18 -21.88
N PRO A 228 7.20 8.24 -21.19
CA PRO A 228 6.35 9.38 -20.89
C PRO A 228 5.87 10.06 -22.19
N PRO A 229 4.71 10.74 -22.17
CA PRO A 229 4.22 11.51 -23.31
C PRO A 229 5.28 12.49 -23.83
N ALA A 230 5.34 12.65 -25.16
CA ALA A 230 6.26 13.58 -25.80
C ALA A 230 6.06 15.02 -25.26
N LEU A 231 7.16 15.77 -25.10
CA LEU A 231 7.12 17.11 -24.51
C LEU A 231 6.20 18.08 -25.26
N ALA A 232 6.12 17.96 -26.59
CA ALA A 232 5.26 18.79 -27.43
C ALA A 232 3.77 18.37 -27.41
N SER A 233 3.44 17.25 -26.77
CA SER A 233 2.07 16.72 -26.78
C SER A 233 1.12 17.53 -25.89
N PRO A 234 -0.19 17.58 -26.23
CA PRO A 234 -1.19 18.18 -25.36
C PRO A 234 -1.34 17.48 -24.01
N VAL A 235 -1.13 16.15 -23.97
CA VAL A 235 -1.17 15.37 -22.72
C VAL A 235 -0.08 15.82 -21.75
N TYR A 236 1.14 16.05 -22.27
CA TYR A 236 2.23 16.59 -21.47
C TYR A 236 1.90 18.01 -20.95
N ALA A 237 1.41 18.89 -21.81
CA ALA A 237 1.02 20.24 -21.42
C ALA A 237 -0.06 20.27 -20.34
N ALA A 238 -1.10 19.44 -20.49
CA ALA A 238 -2.18 19.33 -19.52
C ALA A 238 -1.66 18.89 -18.14
N ALA A 239 -0.78 17.89 -18.10
CA ALA A 239 -0.19 17.40 -16.86
C ALA A 239 0.72 18.44 -16.17
N ILE A 240 1.48 19.23 -16.94
CA ILE A 240 2.29 20.33 -16.40
C ILE A 240 1.43 21.49 -15.91
N ASN A 241 0.40 21.88 -16.67
CA ASN A 241 -0.50 22.97 -16.29
C ASN A 241 -1.33 22.64 -15.05
N GLU A 242 -1.73 21.37 -14.86
CA GLU A 242 -2.35 20.92 -13.61
C GLU A 242 -1.43 21.22 -12.42
N VAL A 243 -0.17 20.78 -12.48
CA VAL A 243 0.81 21.00 -11.40
C VAL A 243 1.13 22.49 -11.23
N LYS A 244 1.21 23.26 -12.33
CA LYS A 244 1.44 24.70 -12.26
C LYS A 244 0.38 25.40 -11.41
N THR A 245 -0.88 25.02 -11.58
CA THR A 245 -2.00 25.59 -10.83
C THR A 245 -2.06 25.04 -9.40
N ILE A 246 -2.15 23.72 -9.21
CA ILE A 246 -2.44 23.12 -7.90
C ILE A 246 -1.19 22.90 -7.03
N GLY A 247 -0.02 22.81 -7.64
CA GLY A 247 1.25 22.47 -6.99
C GLY A 247 2.04 23.66 -6.48
N ALA A 248 1.66 24.90 -6.85
CA ALA A 248 2.39 26.11 -6.51
C ALA A 248 2.49 26.33 -4.99
N ALA A 249 3.58 26.93 -4.51
CA ALA A 249 3.79 27.25 -3.09
C ALA A 249 2.62 28.06 -2.49
N HIS A 250 2.16 29.07 -3.23
CA HIS A 250 1.05 29.95 -2.86
C HIS A 250 -0.18 29.73 -3.76
N SER A 251 -0.46 28.47 -4.13
CA SER A 251 -1.63 28.12 -4.95
C SER A 251 -2.93 28.61 -4.29
N THR A 252 -3.76 29.33 -5.06
CA THR A 252 -5.13 29.71 -4.67
C THR A 252 -6.18 28.66 -5.07
N THR A 253 -5.81 27.63 -5.83
CA THR A 253 -6.72 26.56 -6.27
C THR A 253 -6.70 25.33 -5.36
N ARG A 254 -5.52 24.95 -4.86
CA ARG A 254 -5.33 23.84 -3.92
C ARG A 254 -6.09 24.10 -2.62
N THR A 255 -6.88 23.13 -2.19
CA THR A 255 -7.66 23.24 -0.94
C THR A 255 -6.76 23.12 0.29
N ALA A 256 -7.27 23.55 1.45
CA ALA A 256 -6.58 23.37 2.72
C ALA A 256 -6.37 21.89 3.07
N GLU A 257 -7.34 21.03 2.74
CA GLU A 257 -7.22 19.57 2.90
C GLU A 257 -6.13 19.01 2.00
N GLN A 258 -6.08 19.36 0.72
CA GLN A 258 -5.01 18.92 -0.18
C GLN A 258 -3.63 19.35 0.31
N THR A 259 -3.52 20.55 0.90
CA THR A 259 -2.27 21.02 1.51
C THR A 259 -1.89 20.18 2.74
N THR A 260 -2.89 19.79 3.55
CA THR A 260 -2.68 18.93 4.73
C THR A 260 -2.21 17.55 4.29
N ILE A 261 -2.86 16.96 3.28
CA ILE A 261 -2.52 15.64 2.75
C ILE A 261 -1.15 15.64 2.04
N ALA A 262 -0.83 16.70 1.28
CA ALA A 262 0.49 16.88 0.67
C ALA A 262 1.63 16.84 1.70
N LYS A 263 1.39 17.40 2.89
CA LYS A 263 2.34 17.36 4.01
C LYS A 263 2.30 16.02 4.75
N LEU A 264 1.11 15.43 4.94
CA LEU A 264 0.91 14.13 5.58
C LEU A 264 1.77 13.06 4.92
N TRP A 265 1.79 12.97 3.59
CA TRP A 265 2.57 12.00 2.82
C TRP A 265 3.99 12.49 2.48
N GLY A 266 4.54 13.40 3.29
CA GLY A 266 5.83 14.03 3.08
C GLY A 266 7.04 13.16 3.44
N ALA A 267 6.88 12.20 4.38
CA ALA A 267 7.97 11.34 4.82
C ALA A 267 8.23 10.18 3.83
N PRO A 268 9.30 9.37 4.00
CA PRO A 268 9.57 8.24 3.12
C PRO A 268 8.37 7.29 3.02
N ILE A 269 7.85 7.11 1.81
CA ILE A 269 6.54 6.49 1.58
C ILE A 269 6.45 5.06 2.11
N GLN A 270 7.53 4.28 2.01
CA GLN A 270 7.62 2.93 2.52
C GLN A 270 7.37 2.84 4.04
N ASN A 271 7.74 3.87 4.80
CA ASN A 271 7.56 3.88 6.26
C ASN A 271 6.08 3.89 6.65
N TYR A 272 5.22 4.53 5.84
CA TYR A 272 3.76 4.48 6.05
C TYR A 272 3.25 3.08 5.80
N TRP A 273 3.65 2.45 4.70
CA TRP A 273 3.20 1.11 4.33
C TRP A 273 3.67 0.02 5.30
N TYR A 274 4.85 0.14 5.88
CA TYR A 274 5.29 -0.73 6.96
C TYR A 274 4.46 -0.53 8.24
N THR A 275 4.13 0.73 8.58
CA THR A 275 3.22 1.01 9.71
C THR A 275 1.82 0.44 9.45
N ILE A 276 1.28 0.59 8.24
CA ILE A 276 -0.03 0.07 7.85
C ILE A 276 -0.03 -1.46 7.96
N GLY A 277 0.98 -2.14 7.42
CA GLY A 277 1.12 -3.60 7.52
C GLY A 277 1.12 -4.09 8.96
N GLN A 278 1.86 -3.41 9.85
CA GLN A 278 1.89 -3.71 11.29
C GLN A 278 0.54 -3.47 11.97
N GLN A 279 -0.11 -2.33 11.71
CA GLN A 279 -1.43 -2.03 12.30
C GLN A 279 -2.47 -3.06 11.88
N VAL A 280 -2.50 -3.43 10.61
CA VAL A 280 -3.49 -4.37 10.11
C VAL A 280 -3.19 -5.80 10.57
N ALA A 281 -1.93 -6.24 10.57
CA ALA A 281 -1.58 -7.56 11.11
C ALA A 281 -2.06 -7.72 12.57
N LEU A 282 -1.89 -6.68 13.39
CA LEU A 282 -2.40 -6.68 14.76
C LEU A 282 -3.92 -6.67 14.82
N ALA A 283 -4.58 -5.81 14.04
CA ALA A 283 -6.04 -5.73 14.00
C ALA A 283 -6.71 -7.00 13.45
N ARG A 284 -5.99 -7.78 12.65
CA ARG A 284 -6.42 -9.08 12.12
C ARG A 284 -5.99 -10.25 12.98
N HIS A 285 -5.34 -10.00 14.12
CA HIS A 285 -4.84 -11.02 15.05
C HIS A 285 -3.93 -12.05 14.37
N SER A 286 -3.09 -11.60 13.43
CA SER A 286 -2.19 -12.49 12.70
C SER A 286 -1.25 -13.21 13.64
N ASP A 287 -1.19 -14.54 13.50
CA ASP A 287 -0.23 -15.35 14.22
C ASP A 287 1.19 -15.16 13.68
N LEU A 288 2.14 -15.89 14.26
CA LEU A 288 3.56 -15.80 13.92
C LEU A 288 3.82 -16.15 12.45
N ASP A 289 3.26 -17.26 11.97
CA ASP A 289 3.44 -17.77 10.61
C ASP A 289 2.79 -16.82 9.59
N GLN A 290 1.53 -16.43 9.82
CA GLN A 290 0.83 -15.44 9.00
C GLN A 290 1.56 -14.10 8.93
N SER A 291 2.20 -13.68 10.03
CA SER A 291 2.98 -12.45 10.05
C SER A 291 4.29 -12.60 9.28
N ALA A 292 4.98 -13.73 9.40
CA ALA A 292 6.16 -14.02 8.60
C ALA A 292 5.85 -13.98 7.10
N ASP A 293 4.75 -14.61 6.68
CA ASP A 293 4.29 -14.63 5.28
C ASP A 293 3.90 -13.23 4.78
N LEU A 294 3.10 -12.49 5.59
CA LEU A 294 2.68 -11.13 5.25
C LEU A 294 3.89 -10.21 5.02
N PHE A 295 4.82 -10.16 5.98
CA PHE A 295 5.92 -9.20 5.90
C PHE A 295 6.95 -9.61 4.86
N ALA A 296 7.14 -10.90 4.58
CA ALA A 296 7.89 -11.33 3.41
C ALA A 296 7.25 -10.79 2.13
N LEU A 297 5.96 -11.09 1.90
CA LEU A 297 5.25 -10.62 0.73
C LEU A 297 5.30 -9.09 0.59
N LEU A 298 4.99 -8.35 1.66
CA LEU A 298 4.98 -6.89 1.65
C LEU A 298 6.37 -6.30 1.37
N ASN A 299 7.38 -6.69 2.15
CA ASN A 299 8.66 -6.01 2.17
C ASN A 299 9.51 -6.37 0.94
N LEU A 300 9.44 -7.62 0.46
CA LEU A 300 10.07 -8.02 -0.80
C LEU A 300 9.47 -7.24 -1.99
N THR A 301 8.14 -7.11 -2.02
CA THR A 301 7.43 -6.36 -3.08
C THR A 301 7.78 -4.87 -3.05
N VAL A 302 7.84 -4.25 -1.87
CA VAL A 302 8.19 -2.83 -1.73
C VAL A 302 9.64 -2.55 -2.17
N ALA A 303 10.58 -3.45 -1.86
CA ALA A 303 11.95 -3.35 -2.35
C ALA A 303 11.99 -3.41 -3.89
N ASP A 304 11.28 -4.35 -4.49
CA ASP A 304 11.23 -4.52 -5.95
C ASP A 304 10.52 -3.38 -6.68
N ALA A 305 9.43 -2.86 -6.11
CA ALA A 305 8.79 -1.65 -6.60
C ALA A 305 9.78 -0.47 -6.63
N THR A 306 10.63 -0.36 -5.61
CA THR A 306 11.66 0.67 -5.53
C THR A 306 12.74 0.49 -6.59
N ILE A 307 13.21 -0.74 -6.81
CA ILE A 307 14.17 -1.09 -7.87
C ILE A 307 13.57 -0.75 -9.25
N GLY A 308 12.33 -1.16 -9.51
CA GLY A 308 11.61 -0.87 -10.76
C GLY A 308 11.44 0.62 -11.03
N VAL A 309 11.11 1.39 -10.00
CA VAL A 309 10.98 2.85 -10.08
C VAL A 309 12.31 3.50 -10.47
N TYR A 310 13.41 3.20 -9.78
CA TYR A 310 14.70 3.82 -10.08
C TYR A 310 15.27 3.37 -11.41
N ASN A 311 14.99 2.13 -11.82
CA ASN A 311 15.30 1.65 -13.16
C ASN A 311 14.62 2.53 -14.23
N ALA A 312 13.33 2.79 -14.08
CA ALA A 312 12.57 3.62 -15.02
C ALA A 312 12.97 5.11 -14.95
N LYS A 313 13.17 5.67 -13.76
CA LYS A 313 13.61 7.07 -13.56
C LYS A 313 14.90 7.38 -14.29
N TYR A 314 15.90 6.53 -14.14
CA TYR A 314 17.19 6.74 -14.78
C TYR A 314 17.27 6.25 -16.23
N HIS A 315 16.30 5.46 -16.69
CA HIS A 315 16.10 5.18 -18.11
C HIS A 315 15.46 6.37 -18.85
N TYR A 316 14.37 6.93 -18.35
CA TYR A 316 13.64 8.02 -19.01
C TYR A 316 14.20 9.40 -18.71
N ARG A 317 14.82 9.56 -17.54
CA ARG A 317 15.53 10.78 -17.13
C ARG A 317 14.66 12.04 -17.20
N LEU A 318 13.34 11.93 -17.04
CA LEU A 318 12.43 13.06 -17.22
C LEU A 318 12.62 14.10 -16.10
N TRP A 319 12.73 15.37 -16.48
CA TRP A 319 12.82 16.48 -15.53
C TRP A 319 11.58 16.64 -14.64
N ARG A 320 11.75 17.38 -13.55
CA ARG A 320 10.70 17.67 -12.56
C ARG A 320 9.77 18.79 -13.04
N PRO A 321 8.52 18.86 -12.52
CA PRO A 321 7.56 19.90 -12.90
C PRO A 321 8.10 21.32 -12.80
N ILE A 322 8.86 21.64 -11.74
CA ILE A 322 9.49 22.96 -11.58
C ILE A 322 10.33 23.38 -12.79
N THR A 323 11.08 22.45 -13.39
CA THR A 323 11.91 22.74 -14.57
C THR A 323 11.04 22.93 -15.80
N ALA A 324 10.07 22.04 -16.01
CA ALA A 324 9.15 22.10 -17.13
C ALA A 324 8.29 23.38 -17.13
N ILE A 325 7.81 23.81 -15.96
CA ILE A 325 7.00 25.03 -15.80
C ILE A 325 7.84 26.28 -16.08
N ARG A 326 9.06 26.35 -15.55
CA ARG A 326 9.94 27.51 -15.75
C ARG A 326 10.37 27.68 -17.19
N LEU A 327 10.61 26.57 -17.90
CA LEU A 327 11.15 26.57 -19.27
C LEU A 327 10.11 26.31 -20.36
N ALA A 328 8.84 26.06 -20.00
CA ALA A 328 7.75 25.68 -20.90
C ALA A 328 7.98 24.44 -21.79
N ALA A 329 9.12 23.77 -21.70
CA ALA A 329 9.47 22.60 -22.51
C ALA A 329 9.44 22.82 -24.03
N GLY A 330 9.44 24.06 -24.52
CA GLY A 330 9.17 24.37 -25.92
C GLY A 330 7.75 24.01 -26.38
N ASN A 331 6.84 23.72 -25.44
CA ASN A 331 5.45 23.41 -25.73
C ASN A 331 4.62 24.72 -25.70
N PRO A 332 3.94 25.08 -26.80
CA PRO A 332 3.20 26.35 -26.89
C PRO A 332 2.00 26.43 -25.93
N GLN A 333 1.54 25.30 -25.40
CA GLN A 333 0.42 25.23 -24.46
C GLN A 333 0.84 25.41 -22.99
N ILE A 334 2.14 25.54 -22.72
CA ILE A 334 2.67 25.81 -21.39
C ILE A 334 3.20 27.24 -21.38
N LYS A 335 2.54 28.14 -20.63
CA LYS A 335 3.10 29.48 -20.41
C LYS A 335 4.28 29.36 -19.45
N PRO A 336 5.51 29.82 -19.78
CA PRO A 336 6.63 29.77 -18.86
C PRO A 336 6.36 30.64 -17.62
N ASP A 337 6.86 30.20 -16.47
CA ASP A 337 6.85 30.98 -15.23
C ASP A 337 8.18 30.77 -14.47
N PRO A 338 9.19 31.64 -14.71
CA PRO A 338 10.52 31.50 -14.13
C PRO A 338 10.55 31.57 -12.60
N ALA A 339 9.55 32.19 -11.97
CA ALA A 339 9.48 32.38 -10.52
C ALA A 339 8.74 31.24 -9.80
N TRP A 340 8.05 30.35 -10.53
CA TRP A 340 7.26 29.28 -9.95
C TRP A 340 8.07 28.38 -9.01
N THR A 341 7.50 28.11 -7.83
CA THR A 341 8.04 27.17 -6.84
C THR A 341 6.95 26.20 -6.37
N PRO A 342 7.30 24.92 -6.10
CA PRO A 342 6.38 23.94 -5.54
C PRO A 342 6.11 24.18 -4.04
N LEU A 343 5.03 23.59 -3.51
CA LEU A 343 4.72 23.59 -2.08
C LEU A 343 5.83 22.97 -1.22
N VAL A 344 6.48 21.92 -1.72
CA VAL A 344 7.57 21.23 -1.00
C VAL A 344 8.84 21.18 -1.85
N THR A 345 9.99 21.08 -1.20
CA THR A 345 11.27 20.91 -1.89
C THR A 345 11.23 19.70 -2.82
N THR A 346 11.69 19.91 -4.06
CA THR A 346 11.71 18.86 -5.08
C THR A 346 12.82 17.85 -4.77
N PRO A 347 12.52 16.53 -4.70
CA PRO A 347 13.56 15.52 -4.46
C PRO A 347 14.59 15.45 -5.59
N PRO A 348 15.87 15.14 -5.28
CA PRO A 348 16.96 15.14 -6.26
C PRO A 348 17.02 13.86 -7.13
N ASP A 349 15.90 13.49 -7.75
CA ASP A 349 15.80 12.36 -8.69
C ASP A 349 14.83 12.68 -9.85
N PRO A 350 14.91 11.98 -11.01
CA PRO A 350 14.02 12.20 -12.16
C PRO A 350 12.52 11.98 -11.85
N SER A 351 11.60 12.64 -12.55
CA SER A 351 10.17 12.62 -12.20
C SER A 351 9.46 11.29 -12.48
N TYR A 352 9.75 10.64 -13.59
CA TYR A 352 8.89 9.57 -14.13
C TYR A 352 9.49 8.17 -13.95
N PRO A 353 8.74 7.20 -13.39
CA PRO A 353 7.39 7.29 -12.84
C PRO A 353 7.38 7.85 -11.40
N GLY A 354 6.17 8.15 -10.90
CA GLY A 354 5.95 8.64 -9.54
C GLY A 354 6.24 7.55 -8.49
N MET A 355 7.31 7.73 -7.70
CA MET A 355 7.74 6.75 -6.70
C MET A 355 6.68 6.49 -5.62
N HIS A 356 6.08 7.56 -5.08
CA HIS A 356 5.04 7.41 -4.05
C HIS A 356 3.84 6.62 -4.57
N SER A 357 3.48 6.82 -5.85
CA SER A 357 2.40 6.08 -6.49
C SER A 357 2.77 4.60 -6.64
N ALA A 358 3.94 4.30 -7.21
CA ALA A 358 4.37 2.91 -7.42
C ALA A 358 4.50 2.10 -6.12
N ILE A 359 5.21 2.62 -5.12
CA ILE A 359 5.40 1.90 -3.85
C ILE A 359 4.06 1.73 -3.13
N SER A 360 3.23 2.79 -3.09
CA SER A 360 1.94 2.71 -2.40
C SER A 360 0.98 1.75 -3.05
N THR A 361 0.88 1.78 -4.37
CA THR A 361 0.00 0.86 -5.10
C THR A 361 0.50 -0.58 -5.00
N ALA A 362 1.81 -0.82 -5.03
CA ALA A 362 2.36 -2.16 -4.83
C ALA A 362 2.03 -2.70 -3.43
N ALA A 363 2.28 -1.90 -2.39
CA ALA A 363 1.97 -2.24 -1.00
C ALA A 363 0.46 -2.46 -0.77
N ALA A 364 -0.38 -1.58 -1.29
CA ALA A 364 -1.83 -1.74 -1.20
C ALA A 364 -2.32 -3.00 -1.92
N THR A 365 -1.74 -3.32 -3.09
CA THR A 365 -2.10 -4.50 -3.88
C THR A 365 -1.81 -5.79 -3.10
N VAL A 366 -0.62 -5.89 -2.48
CA VAL A 366 -0.27 -7.09 -1.69
C VAL A 366 -1.04 -7.18 -0.38
N LEU A 367 -1.25 -6.06 0.31
CA LEU A 367 -2.06 -6.02 1.53
C LEU A 367 -3.53 -6.37 1.24
N ALA A 368 -4.08 -5.88 0.14
CA ALA A 368 -5.43 -6.23 -0.31
C ALA A 368 -5.51 -7.70 -0.76
N GLY A 369 -4.47 -8.23 -1.42
CA GLY A 369 -4.38 -9.64 -1.77
C GLY A 369 -4.32 -10.57 -0.55
N PHE A 370 -3.70 -10.11 0.54
CA PHE A 370 -3.56 -10.89 1.78
C PHE A 370 -4.77 -10.74 2.72
N TYR A 371 -5.24 -9.51 2.99
CA TYR A 371 -6.30 -9.24 3.99
C TYR A 371 -7.64 -8.78 3.40
N GLY A 372 -7.75 -8.66 2.08
CA GLY A 372 -8.84 -7.91 1.44
C GLY A 372 -8.59 -6.40 1.48
N ASP A 373 -9.16 -5.64 0.55
CA ASP A 373 -8.88 -4.20 0.45
C ASP A 373 -9.47 -3.39 1.61
N ARG A 374 -10.60 -3.81 2.19
CA ARG A 374 -11.31 -3.08 3.26
C ARG A 374 -10.69 -3.35 4.62
N ASN A 375 -9.83 -2.44 5.05
CA ASN A 375 -9.22 -2.44 6.37
C ASN A 375 -9.18 -1.03 6.94
N VAL A 376 -9.49 -0.89 8.23
CA VAL A 376 -9.45 0.40 8.93
C VAL A 376 -8.08 0.58 9.56
N PHE A 377 -7.41 1.69 9.24
CA PHE A 377 -6.12 2.06 9.83
C PHE A 377 -5.98 3.57 9.88
N THR A 378 -5.11 4.04 10.78
CA THR A 378 -4.93 5.47 11.04
C THR A 378 -3.46 5.85 10.87
N LEU A 379 -3.23 6.89 10.08
CA LEU A 379 -1.92 7.49 9.88
C LEU A 379 -1.82 8.78 10.68
N THR A 380 -0.72 8.95 11.41
CA THR A 380 -0.39 10.22 12.08
C THR A 380 0.59 10.99 11.22
N SER A 381 0.35 12.29 11.06
CA SER A 381 1.26 13.17 10.33
C SER A 381 2.60 13.28 11.05
N PRO A 382 3.72 12.98 10.37
CA PRO A 382 5.04 13.10 10.99
C PRO A 382 5.48 14.56 11.13
N THR A 383 4.85 15.49 10.40
CA THR A 383 5.23 16.90 10.35
C THR A 383 4.20 17.84 10.97
N ALA A 384 3.01 17.34 11.34
CA ALA A 384 1.95 18.13 11.94
C ALA A 384 1.40 17.42 13.18
N SER A 385 1.79 17.91 14.36
CA SER A 385 1.36 17.35 15.64
C SER A 385 -0.17 17.31 15.73
N GLY A 386 -0.71 16.17 16.17
CA GLY A 386 -2.15 15.96 16.34
C GLY A 386 -2.96 15.73 15.05
N VAL A 387 -2.35 15.84 13.86
CA VAL A 387 -3.05 15.53 12.61
C VAL A 387 -3.02 14.04 12.36
N THR A 388 -4.19 13.42 12.32
CA THR A 388 -4.38 12.02 11.96
C THR A 388 -5.36 11.90 10.80
N GLU A 389 -5.18 10.89 9.97
CA GLU A 389 -6.11 10.54 8.90
C GLU A 389 -6.42 9.04 8.96
N THR A 390 -7.72 8.72 8.92
CA THR A 390 -8.22 7.35 8.97
C THR A 390 -8.68 6.92 7.59
N TYR A 391 -8.24 5.74 7.18
CA TYR A 391 -8.62 5.11 5.92
C TYR A 391 -9.40 3.83 6.21
N THR A 392 -10.28 3.47 5.29
CA THR A 392 -11.11 2.25 5.38
C THR A 392 -10.77 1.21 4.32
N ASN A 393 -9.82 1.52 3.45
CA ASN A 393 -9.26 0.60 2.47
C ASN A 393 -7.86 1.04 2.01
N PHE A 394 -7.06 0.07 1.56
CA PHE A 394 -5.68 0.32 1.14
C PHE A 394 -5.62 1.08 -0.18
N SER A 395 -6.51 0.75 -1.12
CA SER A 395 -6.56 1.37 -2.45
C SER A 395 -6.78 2.89 -2.41
N ALA A 396 -7.65 3.39 -1.52
CA ALA A 396 -7.85 4.83 -1.31
C ALA A 396 -6.61 5.49 -0.70
N ALA A 397 -5.98 4.87 0.30
CA ALA A 397 -4.75 5.40 0.89
C ALA A 397 -3.61 5.48 -0.14
N ALA A 398 -3.46 4.47 -1.00
CA ALA A 398 -2.47 4.48 -2.07
C ALA A 398 -2.74 5.54 -3.14
N THR A 399 -4.01 5.71 -3.52
CA THR A 399 -4.42 6.76 -4.45
C THR A 399 -4.09 8.14 -3.88
N GLU A 400 -4.46 8.38 -2.62
CA GLU A 400 -4.21 9.65 -1.93
C GLU A 400 -2.70 9.92 -1.79
N ALA A 401 -1.91 8.92 -1.41
CA ALA A 401 -0.46 9.02 -1.34
C ALA A 401 0.17 9.44 -2.67
N GLY A 402 -0.33 8.92 -3.79
CA GLY A 402 0.12 9.33 -5.12
C GLY A 402 -0.30 10.76 -5.49
N LEU A 403 -1.58 11.09 -5.31
CA LEU A 403 -2.14 12.42 -5.60
C LEU A 403 -1.50 13.53 -4.77
N SER A 404 -1.11 13.22 -3.53
CA SER A 404 -0.42 14.14 -2.63
C SER A 404 0.80 14.79 -3.30
N ARG A 405 1.47 14.10 -4.23
CA ARG A 405 2.69 14.59 -4.88
C ARG A 405 2.41 15.58 -6.01
N ILE A 406 1.21 15.53 -6.60
CA ILE A 406 0.70 16.54 -7.53
C ILE A 406 0.38 17.82 -6.75
N TRP A 407 -0.35 17.68 -5.63
CA TRP A 407 -0.66 18.80 -4.74
C TRP A 407 0.58 19.44 -4.12
N ALA A 408 1.61 18.64 -3.86
CA ALA A 408 2.91 19.10 -3.38
C ALA A 408 3.77 19.78 -4.47
N GLY A 409 3.40 19.68 -5.75
CA GLY A 409 4.10 20.31 -6.87
C GLY A 409 5.31 19.56 -7.42
N VAL A 410 5.52 18.29 -7.04
CA VAL A 410 6.78 17.56 -7.35
C VAL A 410 6.62 16.42 -8.35
N HIS A 411 5.38 16.01 -8.64
CA HIS A 411 5.04 15.02 -9.66
C HIS A 411 3.79 15.45 -10.44
N THR A 412 3.59 14.85 -11.60
CA THR A 412 2.48 15.11 -12.52
C THR A 412 1.47 13.96 -12.55
N ARG A 413 0.31 14.18 -13.18
CA ARG A 413 -0.67 13.11 -13.43
C ARG A 413 -0.09 11.91 -14.18
N MET A 414 0.77 12.16 -15.17
CA MET A 414 1.42 11.09 -15.94
C MET A 414 2.40 10.28 -15.07
N ASP A 415 3.12 10.93 -14.15
CA ASP A 415 3.98 10.22 -13.19
C ASP A 415 3.15 9.33 -12.27
N HIS A 416 2.02 9.85 -11.78
CA HIS A 416 1.10 9.13 -10.89
C HIS A 416 0.50 7.89 -11.58
N GLN A 417 -0.04 8.05 -12.79
CA GLN A 417 -0.64 6.95 -13.55
C GLN A 417 0.37 5.85 -13.89
N ALA A 418 1.57 6.24 -14.34
CA ALA A 418 2.63 5.28 -14.63
C ALA A 418 3.13 4.57 -13.37
N GLY A 419 3.22 5.29 -12.25
CA GLY A 419 3.54 4.73 -10.95
C GLY A 419 2.50 3.71 -10.50
N ASN A 420 1.20 4.05 -10.54
CA ASN A 420 0.13 3.12 -10.20
C ASN A 420 0.20 1.84 -11.04
N LYS A 421 0.36 1.97 -12.37
CA LYS A 421 0.46 0.81 -13.27
C LYS A 421 1.65 -0.08 -12.91
N LEU A 422 2.83 0.52 -12.68
CA LEU A 422 4.03 -0.21 -12.26
C LEU A 422 3.79 -0.93 -10.92
N GLY A 423 3.24 -0.23 -9.93
CA GLY A 423 2.97 -0.75 -8.60
C GLY A 423 1.96 -1.91 -8.60
N THR A 424 0.84 -1.76 -9.29
CA THR A 424 -0.18 -2.82 -9.46
C THR A 424 0.43 -4.05 -10.13
N THR A 425 1.22 -3.86 -11.20
CA THR A 425 1.84 -4.98 -11.93
C THR A 425 2.81 -5.74 -11.04
N ILE A 426 3.69 -5.04 -10.31
CA ILE A 426 4.64 -5.66 -9.39
C ILE A 426 3.91 -6.35 -8.23
N GLY A 427 2.88 -5.73 -7.65
CA GLY A 427 2.10 -6.32 -6.56
C GLY A 427 1.40 -7.62 -6.97
N HIS A 428 0.73 -7.65 -8.11
CA HIS A 428 0.11 -8.88 -8.62
C HIS A 428 1.13 -9.94 -9.00
N TYR A 429 2.26 -9.53 -9.59
CA TYR A 429 3.34 -10.45 -9.89
C TYR A 429 3.86 -11.10 -8.62
N ALA A 430 4.14 -10.33 -7.55
CA ALA A 430 4.62 -10.87 -6.29
C ALA A 430 3.62 -11.84 -5.64
N LEU A 431 2.33 -11.50 -5.63
CA LEU A 431 1.26 -12.41 -5.19
C LEU A 431 1.27 -13.72 -5.99
N SER A 432 1.49 -13.66 -7.31
CA SER A 432 1.51 -14.83 -8.18
C SER A 432 2.74 -15.73 -7.97
N GLN A 433 3.90 -15.13 -7.67
CA GLN A 433 5.16 -15.84 -7.53
C GLN A 433 5.28 -16.47 -6.14
N LEU A 434 4.97 -15.69 -5.09
CA LEU A 434 5.16 -16.14 -3.72
C LEU A 434 3.99 -17.00 -3.24
N LYS A 435 2.78 -16.80 -3.78
CA LYS A 435 1.55 -17.55 -3.43
C LYS A 435 1.27 -17.59 -1.92
N LEU A 436 1.66 -16.53 -1.22
CA LEU A 436 1.45 -16.34 0.21
C LEU A 436 0.08 -15.70 0.40
N THR A 437 -0.94 -16.53 0.54
CA THR A 437 -2.26 -16.13 1.04
C THR A 437 -2.36 -16.57 2.49
N PRO A 438 -3.11 -15.87 3.35
CA PRO A 438 -3.34 -16.38 4.69
C PRO A 438 -3.88 -17.80 4.57
N ALA A 439 -3.23 -18.75 5.25
CA ALA A 439 -3.84 -20.04 5.48
C ALA A 439 -5.21 -19.75 6.12
N THR A 440 -6.30 -20.27 5.54
CA THR A 440 -7.55 -20.42 6.28
C THR A 440 -7.18 -21.05 7.61
N PRO A 441 -7.63 -20.50 8.77
CA PRO A 441 -7.22 -21.03 10.06
C PRO A 441 -7.57 -22.51 10.13
N ASP A 442 -6.57 -23.38 10.02
CA ASP A 442 -6.73 -24.79 10.30
C ASP A 442 -7.01 -24.90 11.80
N SER A 443 -8.18 -25.46 12.11
CA SER A 443 -8.57 -25.81 13.47
C SER A 443 -7.51 -26.71 14.09
N PRO A 444 -7.15 -26.54 15.37
CA PRO A 444 -6.16 -27.38 16.01
C PRO A 444 -6.67 -28.83 16.06
N THR A 445 -5.77 -29.71 15.67
CA THR A 445 -5.88 -31.17 15.66
C THR A 445 -6.51 -31.75 16.94
N ALA A 446 -7.67 -32.40 16.79
CA ALA A 446 -8.09 -33.50 17.64
C ALA A 446 -8.80 -34.55 16.77
N LYS A 447 -8.25 -35.77 16.75
CA LYS A 447 -8.86 -36.97 16.18
C LYS A 447 -10.24 -37.22 16.82
N THR A 448 -11.27 -37.52 16.03
CA THR A 448 -12.08 -38.78 15.92
C THR A 448 -13.38 -38.49 15.10
N PRO A 449 -14.18 -39.48 14.68
CA PRO A 449 -14.19 -40.10 13.36
C PRO A 449 -15.27 -39.58 12.39
N ALA A 450 -15.14 -40.05 11.14
CA ALA A 450 -15.92 -39.78 9.93
C ALA A 450 -17.44 -39.55 10.08
N GLY A 451 -17.92 -38.55 9.33
CA GLY A 451 -19.30 -38.44 8.88
C GLY A 451 -19.78 -37.00 8.67
N GLY A 452 -19.87 -36.52 7.42
CA GLY A 452 -20.68 -35.35 7.11
C GLY A 452 -20.29 -34.57 5.84
N GLY A 453 -21.00 -34.83 4.73
CA GLY A 453 -21.46 -33.93 3.65
C GLY A 453 -20.52 -32.90 2.98
N PRO A 454 -20.72 -32.59 1.68
CA PRO A 454 -19.95 -31.54 1.00
C PRO A 454 -20.20 -30.16 1.64
N ALA A 455 -19.13 -29.40 1.87
CA ALA A 455 -19.16 -28.07 2.45
C ALA A 455 -20.02 -27.10 1.61
N ALA A 456 -20.89 -26.33 2.28
CA ALA A 456 -21.79 -25.37 1.63
C ALA A 456 -21.01 -24.14 1.12
N GLY A 457 -21.09 -23.86 -0.18
CA GLY A 457 -20.48 -22.70 -0.81
C GLY A 457 -21.07 -21.35 -0.35
N VAL A 458 -20.29 -20.28 -0.47
CA VAL A 458 -20.70 -18.89 -0.19
C VAL A 458 -21.84 -18.50 -1.12
N THR A 459 -23.03 -18.42 -0.55
CA THR A 459 -24.27 -18.14 -1.25
C THR A 459 -24.59 -16.65 -1.18
N VAL A 460 -24.93 -16.06 -2.33
CA VAL A 460 -25.30 -14.65 -2.46
C VAL A 460 -26.82 -14.53 -2.55
N THR A 461 -27.38 -13.54 -1.86
CA THR A 461 -28.81 -13.20 -1.96
C THR A 461 -29.01 -12.01 -2.89
N VAL A 462 -29.94 -12.10 -3.83
CA VAL A 462 -30.44 -10.98 -4.65
C VAL A 462 -31.82 -10.58 -4.15
N ALA A 463 -32.04 -9.31 -3.82
CA ALA A 463 -33.27 -8.77 -3.26
C ALA A 463 -33.75 -7.54 -4.05
N VAL A 464 -34.89 -6.99 -3.65
CA VAL A 464 -35.44 -5.74 -4.18
C VAL A 464 -35.48 -4.65 -3.11
N ARG A 465 -35.14 -3.43 -3.50
CA ARG A 465 -35.21 -2.24 -2.65
C ARG A 465 -35.85 -1.07 -3.38
N ASP A 466 -36.51 -0.17 -2.65
CA ASP A 466 -37.00 1.10 -3.19
C ASP A 466 -35.86 2.12 -3.32
N SER A 467 -35.84 2.84 -4.44
CA SER A 467 -34.88 3.89 -4.77
C SER A 467 -35.56 5.06 -5.47
N LYS A 468 -34.79 6.11 -5.76
CA LYS A 468 -35.26 7.24 -6.58
C LYS A 468 -35.62 6.84 -8.03
N LEU A 469 -35.13 5.70 -8.49
CA LEU A 469 -35.44 5.12 -9.81
C LEU A 469 -36.62 4.13 -9.76
N GLY A 470 -37.29 4.02 -8.60
CA GLY A 470 -38.29 3.00 -8.32
C GLY A 470 -37.69 1.77 -7.65
N LYS A 471 -38.36 0.62 -7.78
CA LYS A 471 -37.88 -0.66 -7.25
C LYS A 471 -36.70 -1.16 -8.08
N ILE A 472 -35.59 -1.48 -7.41
CA ILE A 472 -34.32 -1.89 -8.03
C ILE A 472 -33.85 -3.22 -7.44
N LEU A 473 -33.08 -3.99 -8.22
CA LEU A 473 -32.35 -5.16 -7.72
C LEU A 473 -31.15 -4.73 -6.90
N THR A 474 -30.96 -5.43 -5.79
CA THR A 474 -29.80 -5.28 -4.92
C THR A 474 -29.28 -6.65 -4.48
N ASP A 475 -28.11 -6.69 -3.85
CA ASP A 475 -27.74 -7.86 -3.04
C ASP A 475 -28.45 -7.85 -1.66
N GLY A 476 -28.16 -8.86 -0.83
CA GLY A 476 -28.68 -8.98 0.53
C GLY A 476 -28.25 -7.87 1.48
N GLN A 477 -27.22 -7.09 1.12
CA GLN A 477 -26.75 -5.91 1.83
C GLN A 477 -27.35 -4.61 1.26
N GLY A 478 -28.20 -4.70 0.24
CA GLY A 478 -28.87 -3.57 -0.38
C GLY A 478 -28.01 -2.80 -1.40
N ARG A 479 -26.87 -3.33 -1.84
CA ARG A 479 -26.06 -2.70 -2.92
C ARG A 479 -26.71 -2.92 -4.27
N THR A 480 -26.86 -1.86 -5.05
CA THR A 480 -27.50 -1.88 -6.36
C THR A 480 -26.78 -2.77 -7.37
N LEU A 481 -27.55 -3.50 -8.17
CA LEU A 481 -27.06 -4.38 -9.23
C LEU A 481 -27.35 -3.80 -10.61
N TYR A 482 -26.34 -3.88 -11.47
CA TYR A 482 -26.32 -3.31 -12.81
C TYR A 482 -26.17 -4.39 -13.87
N LEU A 483 -26.72 -4.11 -15.05
CA LEU A 483 -26.38 -4.80 -16.29
C LEU A 483 -25.43 -3.95 -17.12
N PHE A 484 -24.63 -4.61 -17.95
CA PHE A 484 -23.79 -4.00 -18.97
C PHE A 484 -24.38 -4.24 -20.37
N GLU A 485 -24.57 -3.21 -21.19
CA GLU A 485 -25.19 -3.39 -22.52
C GLU A 485 -24.30 -4.15 -23.53
N THR A 486 -22.99 -4.20 -23.28
CA THR A 486 -22.05 -5.00 -24.07
C THR A 486 -22.30 -6.49 -23.90
N ASP A 487 -22.79 -6.93 -22.73
CA ASP A 487 -23.04 -8.34 -22.47
C ASP A 487 -24.21 -8.86 -23.32
N LYS A 488 -24.04 -10.08 -23.84
CA LYS A 488 -25.05 -10.77 -24.66
C LYS A 488 -25.41 -12.09 -24.00
N GLY A 489 -26.69 -12.25 -23.65
CA GLY A 489 -27.15 -13.35 -22.81
C GLY A 489 -26.37 -13.38 -21.49
N THR A 490 -26.04 -14.58 -21.01
CA THR A 490 -25.35 -14.78 -19.72
C THR A 490 -23.84 -14.61 -19.80
N LYS A 491 -23.28 -14.14 -20.92
CA LYS A 491 -21.83 -14.01 -21.09
C LYS A 491 -21.35 -12.64 -20.65
N SER A 492 -20.55 -12.61 -19.58
CA SER A 492 -19.81 -11.41 -19.17
C SER A 492 -18.73 -11.05 -20.19
N THR A 493 -18.61 -9.76 -20.49
CA THR A 493 -17.52 -9.16 -21.27
C THR A 493 -16.64 -8.24 -20.42
N CYS A 494 -17.04 -7.98 -19.17
CA CYS A 494 -16.37 -7.07 -18.27
C CYS A 494 -15.28 -7.79 -17.44
N TYR A 495 -14.02 -7.54 -17.82
CA TYR A 495 -12.82 -8.10 -17.20
C TYR A 495 -11.74 -7.03 -16.96
N GLY A 496 -10.74 -7.33 -16.14
CA GLY A 496 -9.59 -6.45 -15.90
C GLY A 496 -10.01 -5.07 -15.35
N ALA A 497 -9.65 -4.00 -16.06
CA ALA A 497 -10.00 -2.64 -15.67
C ALA A 497 -11.51 -2.40 -15.62
N CYS A 498 -12.30 -3.06 -16.49
CA CYS A 498 -13.76 -3.00 -16.44
C CYS A 498 -14.27 -3.59 -15.12
N ALA A 499 -13.86 -4.81 -14.79
CA ALA A 499 -14.27 -5.49 -13.55
C ALA A 499 -13.73 -4.80 -12.28
N SER A 500 -12.71 -3.94 -12.40
CA SER A 500 -12.22 -3.11 -11.30
C SER A 500 -13.15 -1.93 -11.00
N ALA A 501 -13.80 -1.36 -12.03
CA ALA A 501 -14.78 -0.28 -11.89
C ALA A 501 -16.22 -0.81 -11.72
N TRP A 502 -16.50 -1.99 -12.28
CA TRP A 502 -17.78 -2.67 -12.26
C TRP A 502 -17.62 -4.12 -11.79
N PRO A 503 -17.40 -4.36 -10.48
CA PRO A 503 -17.11 -5.69 -9.98
C PRO A 503 -18.28 -6.67 -10.21
N PRO A 504 -18.03 -7.87 -10.75
CA PRO A 504 -19.07 -8.87 -10.94
C PRO A 504 -19.57 -9.39 -9.59
N LEU A 505 -20.85 -9.72 -9.52
CA LEU A 505 -21.44 -10.38 -8.38
C LEU A 505 -21.12 -11.87 -8.41
N VAL A 506 -20.07 -12.29 -7.70
CA VAL A 506 -19.59 -13.68 -7.70
C VAL A 506 -20.18 -14.51 -6.57
N THR A 507 -20.35 -15.82 -6.79
CA THR A 507 -20.84 -16.78 -5.80
C THR A 507 -20.13 -18.13 -5.94
N THR A 508 -20.04 -18.90 -4.85
CA THR A 508 -19.56 -20.30 -4.84
C THR A 508 -20.66 -21.30 -4.47
N GLY A 509 -21.84 -20.82 -4.12
CA GLY A 509 -23.06 -21.59 -3.89
C GLY A 509 -24.18 -21.21 -4.87
N ARG A 510 -25.37 -21.82 -4.72
CA ARG A 510 -26.53 -21.46 -5.54
C ARG A 510 -27.12 -20.13 -5.04
N PRO A 511 -27.22 -19.07 -5.86
CA PRO A 511 -27.74 -17.78 -5.40
C PRO A 511 -29.19 -17.90 -4.95
N GLN A 512 -29.56 -17.09 -3.96
CA GLN A 512 -30.89 -17.09 -3.33
C GLN A 512 -31.66 -15.81 -3.67
N ALA A 513 -32.98 -15.95 -3.85
CA ALA A 513 -33.85 -14.78 -3.96
C ALA A 513 -34.26 -14.32 -2.56
N GLY A 514 -33.88 -13.09 -2.22
CA GLY A 514 -34.37 -12.35 -1.08
C GLY A 514 -35.70 -11.63 -1.40
N SER A 515 -36.17 -10.83 -0.44
CA SER A 515 -37.47 -10.15 -0.53
C SER A 515 -37.67 -9.40 -1.85
N GLY A 516 -38.76 -9.70 -2.55
CA GLY A 516 -39.18 -9.05 -3.80
C GLY A 516 -38.46 -9.51 -5.08
N ALA A 517 -37.39 -10.30 -4.97
CA ALA A 517 -36.73 -10.92 -6.13
C ALA A 517 -37.33 -12.30 -6.45
N SER A 518 -37.27 -12.71 -7.71
CA SER A 518 -37.78 -14.01 -8.18
C SER A 518 -36.66 -15.03 -8.28
N SER A 519 -36.80 -16.17 -7.60
CA SER A 519 -35.86 -17.28 -7.70
C SER A 519 -35.81 -17.91 -9.10
N ALA A 520 -36.90 -17.81 -9.87
CA ALA A 520 -36.98 -18.32 -11.24
C ALA A 520 -36.11 -17.51 -12.23
N LEU A 521 -35.75 -16.28 -11.87
CA LEU A 521 -34.90 -15.42 -12.70
C LEU A 521 -33.41 -15.53 -12.33
N LEU A 522 -33.08 -16.20 -11.22
CA LEU A 522 -31.70 -16.37 -10.79
C LEU A 522 -31.01 -17.51 -11.55
N GLY A 523 -29.78 -17.24 -11.96
CA GLY A 523 -28.87 -18.21 -12.54
C GLY A 523 -27.43 -17.88 -12.19
N THR A 524 -26.52 -18.63 -12.78
CA THR A 524 -25.08 -18.35 -12.72
C THR A 524 -24.44 -18.54 -14.08
N THR A 525 -23.28 -17.92 -14.27
CA THR A 525 -22.45 -18.06 -15.47
C THR A 525 -21.00 -18.24 -15.07
N ALA A 526 -20.27 -19.10 -15.79
CA ALA A 526 -18.85 -19.27 -15.59
C ALA A 526 -18.10 -18.14 -16.31
N ARG A 527 -17.17 -17.51 -15.60
CA ARG A 527 -16.32 -16.45 -16.14
C ARG A 527 -14.96 -17.01 -16.57
N THR A 528 -14.29 -16.30 -17.49
CA THR A 528 -12.96 -16.69 -17.99
C THR A 528 -11.85 -16.52 -16.95
N ASP A 529 -12.10 -15.79 -15.87
CA ASP A 529 -11.21 -15.65 -14.71
C ASP A 529 -11.43 -16.75 -13.65
N HIS A 530 -12.14 -17.82 -14.01
CA HIS A 530 -12.48 -18.98 -13.17
C HIS A 530 -13.41 -18.67 -11.99
N THR A 531 -14.01 -17.48 -11.93
CA THR A 531 -15.07 -17.18 -10.97
C THR A 531 -16.46 -17.52 -11.55
N THR A 532 -17.44 -17.73 -10.66
CA THR A 532 -18.85 -17.95 -11.05
C THR A 532 -19.64 -16.69 -10.68
N GLU A 533 -20.29 -16.08 -11.66
CA GLU A 533 -21.05 -14.86 -11.49
C GLU A 533 -22.55 -15.13 -11.49
N VAL A 534 -23.28 -14.38 -10.67
CA VAL A 534 -24.73 -14.44 -10.57
C VAL A 534 -25.34 -13.73 -11.78
N THR A 535 -26.32 -14.38 -12.39
CA THR A 535 -27.15 -13.77 -13.43
C THR A 535 -28.58 -13.57 -12.94
N TYR A 536 -29.27 -12.53 -13.39
CA TYR A 536 -30.70 -12.36 -13.17
C TYR A 536 -31.42 -12.04 -14.48
N ASN A 537 -32.47 -12.80 -14.79
CA ASN A 537 -33.21 -12.74 -16.06
C ASN A 537 -32.26 -12.81 -17.28
N GLY A 538 -31.23 -13.65 -17.19
CA GLY A 538 -30.23 -13.84 -18.24
C GLY A 538 -29.11 -12.79 -18.31
N HIS A 539 -29.09 -11.78 -17.43
CA HIS A 539 -28.03 -10.75 -17.40
C HIS A 539 -26.98 -11.05 -16.32
N PRO A 540 -25.67 -11.01 -16.61
CA PRO A 540 -24.62 -10.93 -15.59
C PRO A 540 -24.81 -9.67 -14.72
N LEU A 541 -24.62 -9.82 -13.41
CA LEU A 541 -24.90 -8.77 -12.45
C LEU A 541 -23.62 -8.16 -11.90
N TYR A 542 -23.53 -6.84 -11.95
CA TYR A 542 -22.37 -6.09 -11.50
C TYR A 542 -22.73 -5.09 -10.41
N TYR A 543 -21.73 -4.75 -9.61
CA TYR A 543 -21.74 -3.57 -8.77
C TYR A 543 -21.10 -2.39 -9.51
N TYR A 544 -21.30 -1.19 -9.00
CA TYR A 544 -20.50 -0.03 -9.39
C TYR A 544 -19.66 0.46 -8.21
N VAL A 545 -18.36 0.67 -8.40
CA VAL A 545 -17.48 1.13 -7.30
C VAL A 545 -17.79 2.55 -6.82
N GLY A 546 -18.47 3.36 -7.64
CA GLY A 546 -18.93 4.69 -7.25
C GLY A 546 -20.12 4.67 -6.29
N ASP A 547 -20.81 3.53 -6.14
CA ASP A 547 -21.89 3.38 -5.17
C ASP A 547 -21.32 3.10 -3.78
N THR A 548 -21.58 4.02 -2.85
CA THR A 548 -20.97 4.02 -1.52
C THR A 548 -21.92 3.60 -0.41
N LYS A 549 -23.24 3.59 -0.69
CA LYS A 549 -24.30 3.22 0.24
C LYS A 549 -25.31 2.26 -0.39
N PRO A 550 -26.00 1.43 0.42
CA PRO A 550 -27.12 0.62 -0.07
C PRO A 550 -28.18 1.48 -0.76
N GLY A 551 -28.53 1.10 -1.99
CA GLY A 551 -29.48 1.81 -2.84
C GLY A 551 -28.92 3.02 -3.61
N ASP A 552 -27.61 3.32 -3.51
CA ASP A 552 -26.97 4.27 -4.42
C ASP A 552 -27.12 3.76 -5.87
N THR A 553 -27.45 4.66 -6.79
CA THR A 553 -27.70 4.35 -8.20
C THR A 553 -26.81 5.20 -9.11
N SER A 554 -25.62 5.57 -8.61
CA SER A 554 -24.73 6.54 -9.27
C SER A 554 -24.12 6.01 -10.57
N GLY A 555 -24.17 4.69 -10.77
CA GLY A 555 -23.78 4.04 -12.02
C GLY A 555 -24.84 4.11 -13.12
N GLN A 556 -26.06 4.56 -12.82
CA GLN A 556 -27.18 4.55 -13.75
C GLN A 556 -26.87 5.39 -15.00
N GLY A 557 -26.93 4.74 -16.17
CA GLY A 557 -26.77 5.39 -17.47
C GLY A 557 -25.33 5.81 -17.81
N LEU A 558 -24.34 5.46 -16.97
CA LEU A 558 -22.94 5.77 -17.25
C LEU A 558 -22.47 5.03 -18.51
N ASP A 559 -21.88 5.77 -19.44
CA ASP A 559 -21.17 5.20 -20.60
C ASP A 559 -19.70 5.00 -20.21
N SER A 560 -19.30 3.74 -20.05
CA SER A 560 -17.93 3.39 -19.71
C SER A 560 -17.58 2.00 -20.22
N PHE A 561 -16.33 1.83 -20.66
CA PHE A 561 -15.84 0.60 -21.28
C PHE A 561 -16.56 0.22 -22.58
N GLY A 562 -17.09 1.22 -23.30
CA GLY A 562 -17.63 1.06 -24.65
C GLY A 562 -19.13 0.82 -24.74
N ALA A 563 -19.86 0.81 -23.62
CA ALA A 563 -21.32 0.83 -23.61
C ALA A 563 -21.88 1.37 -22.27
N LYS A 564 -23.21 1.49 -22.20
CA LYS A 564 -23.88 1.99 -21.00
C LYS A 564 -24.15 0.89 -19.96
N TRP A 565 -24.28 1.34 -18.72
CA TRP A 565 -24.61 0.55 -17.55
C TRP A 565 -25.96 0.95 -16.99
N TYR A 566 -26.79 -0.03 -16.64
CA TYR A 566 -28.16 0.25 -16.19
C TYR A 566 -28.53 -0.55 -14.96
N VAL A 567 -29.20 0.12 -14.02
CA VAL A 567 -29.85 -0.49 -12.87
C VAL A 567 -31.00 -1.38 -13.36
N LEU A 568 -31.12 -2.55 -12.74
CA LEU A 568 -32.17 -3.52 -13.04
C LEU A 568 -33.38 -3.35 -12.13
N ASN A 569 -34.59 -3.45 -12.69
CA ASN A 569 -35.84 -3.55 -11.92
C ASN A 569 -36.12 -5.00 -11.46
N PRO A 570 -37.17 -5.27 -10.66
CA PRO A 570 -37.45 -6.61 -10.13
C PRO A 570 -37.66 -7.71 -11.18
N LYS A 571 -38.02 -7.32 -12.42
CA LYS A 571 -38.19 -8.25 -13.55
C LYS A 571 -36.87 -8.52 -14.27
N GLY A 572 -35.77 -7.87 -13.87
CA GLY A 572 -34.48 -7.96 -14.54
C GLY A 572 -34.41 -7.17 -15.85
N ASN A 573 -35.26 -6.15 -16.03
CA ASN A 573 -35.15 -5.23 -17.16
C ASN A 573 -34.36 -4.00 -16.73
N LYS A 574 -33.58 -3.40 -17.64
CA LYS A 574 -33.00 -2.08 -17.40
C LYS A 574 -34.10 -1.07 -17.09
N ILE A 575 -33.83 -0.20 -16.12
CA ILE A 575 -34.63 1.01 -15.90
C ILE A 575 -34.09 2.07 -16.85
N ASP A 576 -34.88 2.44 -17.85
CA ASP A 576 -34.55 3.53 -18.77
C ASP A 576 -35.29 4.79 -18.32
N THR A 577 -34.57 5.89 -18.11
CA THR A 577 -35.14 7.16 -17.64
C THR A 577 -35.38 8.16 -18.76
N GLY A 578 -35.17 7.77 -20.02
CA GLY A 578 -35.29 8.65 -21.19
C GLY A 578 -33.96 9.30 -21.56
#